data_AF-A0A5M6D6Z7-F1
#
_entry.id   AF-A0A5M6D6Z7-F1
#
_cell.length_a   1.000
_cell.length_b   1.000
_cell.length_c   1.000
_cell.angle_alpha   90.00
_cell.angle_beta   90.00
_cell.angle_gamma   90.00
#
_symmetry.space_group_name_H-M   'P 1'
#
loop_
_entity.id
_entity.type
_entity.pdbx_description
1 polymer ?
#
loop_
_entity_poly.entity_id
_entity_poly.type
_entity_poly.pdbx_seq_one_letter_code
_entity_poly.pdbx_strand_id
1 'polypeptide(L)'
;MRYLHGPLRKGVILAFLLSANQLRGQQSDRSAIAPPDVYVHVDLVRNELEAIRFVMGRPKNQQKELGVTGAAPREVYFQVLTMYRKSDRLCFEHCRIHGEEPPLVTGEIHPGDVHYVTNLALQRLRLVKQKLGIDDQVTPANLDPSKTPTDVFRAAVQANRQLNLLLDRQVAPSDVFQQVTTGVGYAARLLEQFPEATEIPADPDFEVGKRPADVYQRLLRCFRKIREIAALSGLQMLELEVGKDEISQAQPSDVYDIASLLVSELAFLHSQLEDSAPPREVYFVGRKFPSHVYQRAGILELQLDALKTHVAEHPSWLNPEGTPP
;
A
#
# COMPACT_ATOMS: atom_id res chain seq x y z
N MET A 1 8.26 57.44 -13.49
CA MET A 1 7.79 56.11 -13.09
C MET A 1 8.08 55.91 -11.61
N ARG A 2 7.08 56.07 -10.74
CA ARG A 2 7.21 55.91 -9.28
C ARG A 2 6.98 54.44 -8.92
N TYR A 3 7.98 53.79 -8.35
CA TYR A 3 7.85 52.45 -7.77
C TYR A 3 7.20 52.56 -6.39
N LEU A 4 6.05 51.91 -6.23
CA LEU A 4 5.33 51.76 -4.97
C LEU A 4 5.97 50.61 -4.16
N HIS A 5 6.48 50.92 -2.98
CA HIS A 5 6.82 49.94 -1.95
C HIS A 5 5.54 49.42 -1.29
N GLY A 6 5.21 48.14 -1.52
CA GLY A 6 4.22 47.42 -0.73
C GLY A 6 4.86 46.76 0.50
N PRO A 7 4.19 46.70 1.66
CA PRO A 7 4.76 46.17 2.89
C PRO A 7 4.91 44.64 2.83
N LEU A 8 6.06 44.16 3.29
CA LEU A 8 6.37 42.75 3.56
C LEU A 8 5.36 42.18 4.56
N ARG A 9 4.49 41.27 4.10
CA ARG A 9 3.69 40.41 4.98
C ARG A 9 4.65 39.50 5.76
N LYS A 10 4.81 39.76 7.06
CA LYS A 10 5.46 38.85 8.01
C LYS A 10 4.68 37.54 8.04
N GLY A 11 5.17 36.53 7.34
CA GLY A 11 4.64 35.17 7.38
C GLY A 11 4.84 34.58 8.77
N VAL A 12 3.74 34.25 9.42
CA VAL A 12 3.70 33.44 10.65
C VAL A 12 4.18 32.04 10.27
N ILE A 13 5.45 31.74 10.54
CA ILE A 13 5.94 30.36 10.57
C ILE A 13 5.52 29.81 11.94
N LEU A 14 4.31 29.24 12.00
CA LEU A 14 3.86 28.47 13.16
C LEU A 14 4.55 27.10 13.10
N ALA A 15 5.70 26.99 13.76
CA ALA A 15 6.37 25.71 13.92
C ALA A 15 5.53 24.81 14.84
N PHE A 16 4.88 23.80 14.26
CA PHE A 16 4.22 22.73 15.00
C PHE A 16 5.27 21.78 15.56
N LEU A 17 5.84 22.11 16.71
CA LEU A 17 6.56 21.15 17.55
C LEU A 17 5.53 20.31 18.32
N LEU A 18 5.03 19.26 17.68
CA LEU A 18 4.31 18.20 18.40
C LEU A 18 5.28 17.49 19.34
N SER A 19 5.07 17.66 20.65
CA SER A 19 5.91 17.07 21.69
C SER A 19 5.74 15.55 21.77
N ALA A 20 6.81 14.81 22.06
CA ALA A 20 6.82 13.35 22.24
C ALA A 20 5.78 12.82 23.26
N ASN A 21 5.29 13.67 24.17
CA ASN A 21 4.19 13.35 25.09
C ASN A 21 2.83 13.18 24.38
N GLN A 22 2.60 13.85 23.25
CA GLN A 22 1.39 13.68 22.44
C GLN A 22 1.34 12.31 21.76
N LEU A 23 2.51 11.75 21.41
CA LEU A 23 2.63 10.41 20.84
C LEU A 23 2.37 9.30 21.87
N ARG A 24 2.80 9.48 23.14
CA ARG A 24 2.53 8.52 24.22
C ARG A 24 1.06 8.50 24.66
N GLY A 25 0.40 9.66 24.72
CA GLY A 25 -1.04 9.73 25.00
C GLY A 25 -1.91 9.06 23.93
N GLN A 26 -1.45 9.06 22.67
CA GLN A 26 -2.12 8.37 21.58
C GLN A 26 -2.01 6.83 21.65
N GLN A 27 -1.07 6.25 22.39
CA GLN A 27 -0.91 4.79 22.43
C GLN A 27 -2.01 4.09 23.24
N SER A 28 -2.50 4.65 24.36
CA SER A 28 -3.54 4.00 25.16
C SER A 28 -4.94 4.08 24.53
N ASP A 29 -5.13 4.92 23.53
CA ASP A 29 -6.40 5.07 22.79
C ASP A 29 -6.47 4.07 21.60
N ARG A 30 -5.32 3.60 21.11
CA ARG A 30 -5.26 2.71 19.93
C ARG A 30 -5.90 1.34 20.15
N SER A 31 -5.91 0.82 21.37
CA SER A 31 -6.49 -0.49 21.67
C SER A 31 -8.02 -0.51 21.64
N ALA A 32 -8.66 0.67 21.72
CA ALA A 32 -10.13 0.79 21.65
C ALA A 32 -10.65 0.91 20.21
N ILE A 33 -9.78 1.19 19.25
CA ILE A 33 -10.15 1.38 17.84
C ILE A 33 -10.53 0.03 17.22
N ALA A 34 -11.72 -0.03 16.61
CA ALA A 34 -12.23 -1.19 15.90
C ALA A 34 -12.35 -0.90 14.38
N PRO A 35 -12.57 -1.93 13.53
CA PRO A 35 -12.72 -1.73 12.09
C PRO A 35 -13.79 -0.69 11.68
N PRO A 36 -14.96 -0.58 12.35
CA PRO A 36 -15.92 0.50 12.12
C PRO A 36 -15.34 1.92 12.22
N ASP A 37 -14.48 2.17 13.22
CA ASP A 37 -13.86 3.49 13.42
C ASP A 37 -12.91 3.82 12.28
N VAL A 38 -12.13 2.82 11.84
CA VAL A 38 -11.25 2.95 10.67
C VAL A 38 -12.07 3.21 9.41
N TYR A 39 -13.18 2.51 9.22
CA TYR A 39 -14.05 2.68 8.06
C TYR A 39 -14.56 4.13 7.95
N VAL A 40 -15.05 4.70 9.05
CA VAL A 40 -15.50 6.10 9.09
C VAL A 40 -14.37 7.05 8.68
N HIS A 41 -13.13 6.80 9.12
CA HIS A 41 -11.98 7.63 8.76
C HIS A 41 -11.54 7.48 7.30
N VAL A 42 -11.62 6.27 6.73
CA VAL A 42 -11.38 6.08 5.30
C VAL A 42 -12.48 6.76 4.49
N ASP A 43 -13.74 6.75 4.95
CA ASP A 43 -14.82 7.46 4.28
C ASP A 43 -14.65 8.99 4.33
N LEU A 44 -14.18 9.54 5.46
CA LEU A 44 -13.76 10.93 5.54
C LEU A 44 -12.69 11.26 4.49
N VAL A 45 -11.65 10.42 4.35
CA VAL A 45 -10.65 10.59 3.30
C VAL A 45 -11.28 10.62 1.90
N ARG A 46 -12.21 9.71 1.61
CA ARG A 46 -12.92 9.67 0.30
C ARG A 46 -13.72 10.94 0.04
N ASN A 47 -14.39 11.46 1.04
CA ASN A 47 -15.20 12.68 0.94
C ASN A 47 -14.31 13.93 0.74
N GLU A 48 -13.17 14.02 1.44
CA GLU A 48 -12.19 15.09 1.22
C GLU A 48 -11.58 15.01 -0.20
N LEU A 49 -11.30 13.80 -0.68
CA LEU A 49 -10.84 13.57 -2.06
C LEU A 49 -11.86 14.01 -3.09
N GLU A 50 -13.16 13.77 -2.86
CA GLU A 50 -14.22 14.18 -3.78
C GLU A 50 -14.30 15.71 -3.88
N ALA A 51 -14.16 16.43 -2.76
CA ALA A 51 -14.11 17.90 -2.76
C ALA A 51 -12.89 18.43 -3.55
N ILE A 52 -11.70 17.87 -3.31
CA ILE A 52 -10.48 18.21 -4.06
C ILE A 52 -10.67 17.91 -5.54
N ARG A 53 -11.18 16.71 -5.88
CA ARG A 53 -11.42 16.26 -7.25
C ARG A 53 -12.31 17.24 -8.02
N PHE A 54 -13.42 17.66 -7.41
CA PHE A 54 -14.36 18.58 -8.02
C PHE A 54 -13.68 19.91 -8.38
N VAL A 55 -12.97 20.52 -7.43
CA VAL A 55 -12.27 21.81 -7.64
C VAL A 55 -11.15 21.70 -8.65
N MET A 56 -10.41 20.59 -8.67
CA MET A 56 -9.36 20.34 -9.66
C MET A 56 -9.90 19.95 -11.06
N GLY A 57 -11.21 19.76 -11.21
CA GLY A 57 -11.82 19.32 -12.48
C GLY A 57 -11.36 17.93 -12.93
N ARG A 58 -10.95 17.06 -12.00
CA ARG A 58 -10.44 15.71 -12.31
C ARG A 58 -11.58 14.71 -12.46
N PRO A 59 -11.42 13.65 -13.29
CA PRO A 59 -12.45 12.63 -13.45
C PRO A 59 -12.67 11.83 -12.17
N LYS A 60 -13.90 11.33 -12.00
CA LYS A 60 -14.25 10.39 -10.93
C LYS A 60 -13.82 8.97 -11.34
N ASN A 61 -13.28 8.21 -10.39
CA ASN A 61 -13.02 6.79 -10.61
C ASN A 61 -14.33 6.04 -10.90
N GLN A 62 -14.36 5.28 -12.00
CA GLN A 62 -15.50 4.47 -12.41
C GLN A 62 -15.25 2.96 -12.26
N GLN A 63 -14.06 2.55 -11.81
CA GLN A 63 -13.74 1.15 -11.61
C GLN A 63 -14.60 0.54 -10.49
N LYS A 64 -15.11 -0.67 -10.74
CA LYS A 64 -15.88 -1.43 -9.75
C LYS A 64 -15.05 -1.68 -8.48
N GLU A 65 -15.76 -1.87 -7.36
CA GLU A 65 -15.13 -2.36 -6.14
C GLU A 65 -14.49 -3.72 -6.38
N LEU A 66 -13.30 -3.90 -5.82
CA LEU A 66 -12.56 -5.15 -5.94
C LEU A 66 -13.31 -6.23 -5.14
N GLY A 67 -13.53 -7.39 -5.77
CA GLY A 67 -14.01 -8.57 -5.06
C GLY A 67 -12.91 -9.04 -4.09
N VAL A 68 -13.13 -8.84 -2.80
CA VAL A 68 -12.18 -9.19 -1.73
C VAL A 68 -12.92 -9.83 -0.58
N THR A 69 -12.38 -10.88 0.02
CA THR A 69 -12.90 -11.47 1.27
C THR A 69 -11.74 -11.78 2.21
N GLY A 70 -12.04 -11.85 3.52
CA GLY A 70 -11.06 -12.29 4.52
C GLY A 70 -9.86 -11.36 4.73
N ALA A 71 -9.98 -10.06 4.44
CA ALA A 71 -8.92 -9.11 4.78
C ALA A 71 -8.74 -9.03 6.30
N ALA A 72 -7.48 -8.97 6.76
CA ALA A 72 -7.12 -8.72 8.14
C ALA A 72 -6.51 -7.30 8.29
N PRO A 73 -6.29 -6.81 9.53
CA PRO A 73 -5.76 -5.46 9.74
C PRO A 73 -4.42 -5.19 9.04
N ARG A 74 -3.57 -6.21 8.87
CA ARG A 74 -2.29 -6.08 8.15
C ARG A 74 -2.49 -5.66 6.70
N GLU A 75 -3.41 -6.28 5.95
CA GLU A 75 -3.60 -5.94 4.55
C GLU A 75 -4.24 -4.56 4.40
N VAL A 76 -5.14 -4.21 5.34
CA VAL A 76 -5.71 -2.87 5.40
C VAL A 76 -4.60 -1.83 5.68
N TYR A 77 -3.70 -2.10 6.63
CA TYR A 77 -2.59 -1.21 6.97
C TYR A 77 -1.73 -0.86 5.76
N PHE A 78 -1.32 -1.86 4.97
CA PHE A 78 -0.50 -1.60 3.79
C PHE A 78 -1.25 -0.88 2.66
N GLN A 79 -2.57 -1.08 2.53
CA GLN A 79 -3.39 -0.29 1.62
C GLN A 79 -3.53 1.17 2.07
N VAL A 80 -3.70 1.43 3.37
CA VAL A 80 -3.75 2.81 3.88
C VAL A 80 -2.37 3.47 3.90
N LEU A 81 -1.28 2.71 4.02
CA LEU A 81 0.08 3.23 3.84
C LEU A 81 0.31 3.66 2.38
N THR A 82 -0.20 2.90 1.41
CA THR A 82 -0.21 3.31 0.00
C THR A 82 -1.03 4.60 -0.19
N MET A 83 -2.18 4.70 0.49
CA MET A 83 -3.03 5.89 0.48
C MET A 83 -2.33 7.10 1.08
N TYR A 84 -1.61 6.91 2.18
CA TYR A 84 -0.77 7.95 2.79
C TYR A 84 0.29 8.44 1.81
N ARG A 85 1.08 7.56 1.20
CA ARG A 85 2.15 7.94 0.26
C ARG A 85 1.60 8.69 -0.96
N LYS A 86 0.46 8.27 -1.50
CA LYS A 86 -0.22 9.00 -2.60
C LYS A 86 -0.74 10.36 -2.14
N SER A 87 -1.31 10.45 -0.93
CA SER A 87 -1.78 11.73 -0.35
C SER A 87 -0.63 12.69 -0.05
N ASP A 88 0.49 12.18 0.47
CA ASP A 88 1.70 12.96 0.71
C ASP A 88 2.28 13.49 -0.59
N ARG A 89 2.33 12.65 -1.63
CA ARG A 89 2.75 13.08 -2.96
C ARG A 89 1.87 14.18 -3.53
N LEU A 90 0.54 14.05 -3.44
CA LEU A 90 -0.39 15.10 -3.85
C LEU A 90 -0.13 16.39 -3.07
N CYS A 91 0.08 16.28 -1.76
CA CYS A 91 0.47 17.40 -0.90
C CYS A 91 1.79 18.03 -1.35
N PHE A 92 2.80 17.26 -1.71
CA PHE A 92 4.04 17.80 -2.25
C PHE A 92 3.85 18.51 -3.60
N GLU A 93 3.04 17.96 -4.51
CA GLU A 93 2.77 18.55 -5.82
C GLU A 93 2.13 19.94 -5.71
N HIS A 94 1.20 20.15 -4.76
CA HIS A 94 0.49 21.42 -4.57
C HIS A 94 1.07 22.37 -3.52
N CYS A 95 1.63 21.81 -2.44
CA CYS A 95 2.05 22.57 -1.26
C CYS A 95 3.58 22.60 -1.10
N ARG A 96 4.34 21.73 -1.79
CA ARG A 96 5.79 21.54 -1.62
C ARG A 96 6.19 21.12 -0.20
N ILE A 97 5.33 20.36 0.46
CA ILE A 97 5.50 19.86 1.84
C ILE A 97 5.39 18.34 1.80
N HIS A 98 6.38 17.67 2.40
CA HIS A 98 6.31 16.25 2.75
C HIS A 98 5.92 16.07 4.22
N GLY A 99 5.17 15.01 4.50
CA GLY A 99 4.98 14.45 5.82
C GLY A 99 6.15 13.57 6.23
N GLU A 100 6.20 13.26 7.52
CA GLU A 100 7.11 12.25 8.05
C GLU A 100 6.60 10.85 7.66
N GLU A 101 7.48 9.93 7.28
CA GLU A 101 7.06 8.56 7.00
C GLU A 101 6.47 7.94 8.29
N PRO A 102 5.33 7.23 8.22
CA PRO A 102 4.77 6.58 9.39
C PRO A 102 5.80 5.62 10.01
N PRO A 103 5.88 5.55 11.35
CA PRO A 103 6.77 4.60 12.00
C PRO A 103 6.42 3.18 11.56
N LEU A 104 7.45 2.36 11.37
CA LEU A 104 7.29 0.94 11.14
C LEU A 104 6.60 0.31 12.35
N VAL A 105 5.52 -0.43 12.10
CA VAL A 105 4.84 -1.22 13.14
C VAL A 105 5.62 -2.52 13.31
N THR A 106 6.07 -2.78 14.53
CA THR A 106 6.72 -4.04 14.91
C THR A 106 5.69 -4.96 15.57
N GLY A 107 5.62 -6.22 15.15
CA GLY A 107 4.69 -7.21 15.70
C GLY A 107 3.33 -7.22 14.99
N GLU A 108 2.28 -7.59 15.72
CA GLU A 108 0.93 -7.67 15.17
C GLU A 108 0.37 -6.27 14.86
N ILE A 109 -0.21 -6.14 13.67
CA ILE A 109 -0.85 -4.89 13.23
C ILE A 109 -2.30 -4.90 13.72
N HIS A 110 -2.71 -3.83 14.40
CA HIS A 110 -4.07 -3.69 14.92
C HIS A 110 -4.85 -2.56 14.20
N PRO A 111 -6.20 -2.50 14.32
CA PRO A 111 -6.98 -1.41 13.71
C PRO A 111 -6.55 0.00 14.14
N GLY A 112 -6.02 0.16 15.36
CA GLY A 112 -5.45 1.42 15.84
C GLY A 112 -4.28 1.92 14.98
N ASP A 113 -3.44 1.03 14.44
CA ASP A 113 -2.34 1.40 13.55
C ASP A 113 -2.84 1.82 12.17
N VAL A 114 -3.86 1.10 11.66
CA VAL A 114 -4.54 1.44 10.41
C VAL A 114 -5.19 2.83 10.51
N HIS A 115 -5.90 3.10 11.61
CA HIS A 115 -6.52 4.38 11.89
C HIS A 115 -5.49 5.51 11.98
N TYR A 116 -4.36 5.26 12.64
CA TYR A 116 -3.27 6.22 12.74
C TYR A 116 -2.74 6.64 11.35
N VAL A 117 -2.42 5.67 10.48
CA VAL A 117 -1.93 5.96 9.12
C VAL A 117 -3.00 6.63 8.26
N THR A 118 -4.27 6.23 8.41
CA THR A 118 -5.41 6.89 7.74
C THR A 118 -5.51 8.37 8.13
N ASN A 119 -5.31 8.68 9.41
CA ASN A 119 -5.30 10.06 9.89
C ASN A 119 -4.13 10.89 9.34
N LEU A 120 -2.95 10.30 9.19
CA LEU A 120 -1.84 10.97 8.51
C LEU A 120 -2.18 11.32 7.06
N ALA A 121 -2.82 10.40 6.33
CA ALA A 121 -3.28 10.64 4.96
C ALA A 121 -4.30 11.78 4.91
N LEU A 122 -5.31 11.75 5.80
CA LEU A 122 -6.33 12.79 5.93
C LEU A 122 -5.72 14.18 6.18
N GLN A 123 -4.72 14.28 7.05
CA GLN A 123 -4.01 15.53 7.31
C GLN A 123 -3.33 16.08 6.05
N ARG A 124 -2.70 15.23 5.23
CA ARG A 124 -2.09 15.66 3.96
C ARG A 124 -3.14 16.25 3.01
N LEU A 125 -4.30 15.61 2.89
CA LEU A 125 -5.39 16.08 2.04
C LEU A 125 -5.98 17.42 2.52
N ARG A 126 -6.09 17.61 3.83
CA ARG A 126 -6.55 18.89 4.38
C ARG A 126 -5.60 20.05 4.09
N LEU A 127 -4.28 19.81 4.06
CA LEU A 127 -3.31 20.81 3.60
C LEU A 127 -3.53 21.16 2.12
N VAL A 128 -3.80 20.17 1.27
CA VAL A 128 -4.15 20.41 -0.14
C VAL A 128 -5.43 21.23 -0.26
N LYS A 129 -6.50 20.88 0.48
CA LYS A 129 -7.74 21.66 0.49
C LYS A 129 -7.52 23.12 0.90
N GLN A 130 -6.77 23.34 1.98
CA GLN A 130 -6.44 24.68 2.44
C GLN A 130 -5.68 25.46 1.34
N LYS A 131 -4.71 24.82 0.68
CA LYS A 131 -3.95 25.42 -0.43
C LYS A 131 -4.82 25.78 -1.63
N LEU A 132 -5.87 25.00 -1.90
CA LEU A 132 -6.84 25.21 -2.97
C LEU A 132 -7.98 26.16 -2.59
N GLY A 133 -8.06 26.61 -1.32
CA GLY A 133 -9.14 27.49 -0.84
C GLY A 133 -10.49 26.79 -0.72
N ILE A 134 -10.49 25.51 -0.35
CA ILE A 134 -11.72 24.70 -0.17
C ILE A 134 -12.13 24.74 1.30
N ASP A 135 -13.16 25.53 1.61
CA ASP A 135 -13.63 25.77 2.99
C ASP A 135 -14.64 24.71 3.49
N ASP A 136 -15.16 23.87 2.59
CA ASP A 136 -16.15 22.83 2.90
C ASP A 136 -15.67 21.93 4.05
N GLN A 137 -16.46 21.82 5.11
CA GLN A 137 -16.20 20.88 6.19
C GLN A 137 -16.89 19.57 5.89
N VAL A 138 -16.12 18.48 5.86
CA VAL A 138 -16.65 17.13 5.71
C VAL A 138 -16.95 16.57 7.10
N THR A 139 -18.22 16.26 7.35
CA THR A 139 -18.65 15.61 8.59
C THR A 139 -18.44 14.11 8.51
N PRO A 140 -17.94 13.44 9.57
CA PRO A 140 -17.84 11.99 9.60
C PRO A 140 -19.22 11.34 9.45
N ALA A 141 -19.26 10.21 8.74
CA ALA A 141 -20.45 9.36 8.71
C ALA A 141 -20.72 8.77 10.10
N ASN A 142 -21.98 8.40 10.37
CA ASN A 142 -22.33 7.67 11.58
C ASN A 142 -21.60 6.32 11.62
N LEU A 143 -21.16 5.92 12.81
CA LEU A 143 -20.52 4.63 13.03
C LEU A 143 -21.48 3.49 12.69
N ASP A 144 -21.05 2.59 11.80
CA ASP A 144 -21.77 1.37 11.46
C ASP A 144 -21.01 0.17 12.06
N PRO A 145 -21.51 -0.44 13.15
CA PRO A 145 -20.81 -1.53 13.84
C PRO A 145 -20.68 -2.80 13.01
N SER A 146 -21.36 -2.91 11.87
CA SER A 146 -21.26 -4.07 10.97
C SER A 146 -20.02 -4.05 10.07
N LYS A 147 -19.28 -2.93 10.01
CA LYS A 147 -18.11 -2.81 9.13
C LYS A 147 -16.98 -3.73 9.56
N THR A 148 -16.44 -4.43 8.57
CA THR A 148 -15.34 -5.39 8.73
C THR A 148 -14.04 -4.83 8.17
N PRO A 149 -12.87 -5.41 8.49
CA PRO A 149 -11.61 -5.04 7.84
C PRO A 149 -11.66 -5.17 6.31
N THR A 150 -12.47 -6.10 5.78
CA THR A 150 -12.68 -6.24 4.33
C THR A 150 -13.37 -5.00 3.75
N ASP A 151 -14.34 -4.40 4.44
CA ASP A 151 -14.99 -3.17 3.99
C ASP A 151 -14.02 -1.99 4.01
N VAL A 152 -13.17 -1.91 5.04
CA VAL A 152 -12.11 -0.90 5.12
C VAL A 152 -11.11 -1.06 3.98
N PHE A 153 -10.68 -2.29 3.71
CA PHE A 153 -9.77 -2.59 2.59
C PHE A 153 -10.34 -2.11 1.25
N ARG A 154 -11.60 -2.48 0.94
CA ARG A 154 -12.28 -2.06 -0.30
C ARG A 154 -12.38 -0.54 -0.41
N ALA A 155 -12.75 0.14 0.67
CA ALA A 155 -12.84 1.59 0.72
C ALA A 155 -11.47 2.26 0.50
N ALA A 156 -10.40 1.73 1.10
CA ALA A 156 -9.03 2.22 0.93
C ALA A 156 -8.53 2.04 -0.52
N VAL A 157 -8.81 0.90 -1.15
CA VAL A 157 -8.49 0.68 -2.57
C VAL A 157 -9.21 1.68 -3.48
N GLN A 158 -10.48 1.98 -3.22
CA GLN A 158 -11.22 3.00 -3.98
C GLN A 158 -10.65 4.41 -3.79
N ALA A 159 -10.26 4.77 -2.56
CA ALA A 159 -9.58 6.03 -2.29
C ALA A 159 -8.22 6.11 -3.03
N ASN A 160 -7.45 5.02 -3.02
CA ASN A 160 -6.18 4.89 -3.73
C ASN A 160 -6.30 5.10 -5.25
N ARG A 161 -7.36 4.56 -5.86
CA ARG A 161 -7.67 4.76 -7.28
C ARG A 161 -8.03 6.21 -7.58
N GLN A 162 -8.89 6.82 -6.78
CA GLN A 162 -9.27 8.23 -6.95
C GLN A 162 -8.06 9.16 -6.76
N LEU A 163 -7.24 8.92 -5.74
CA LEU A 163 -5.99 9.64 -5.49
C LEU A 163 -5.06 9.63 -6.70
N ASN A 164 -4.88 8.48 -7.34
CA ASN A 164 -4.03 8.38 -8.52
C ASN A 164 -4.51 9.29 -9.67
N LEU A 165 -5.83 9.50 -9.82
CA LEU A 165 -6.39 10.41 -10.82
C LEU A 165 -6.17 11.90 -10.48
N LEU A 166 -5.86 12.23 -9.22
CA LEU A 166 -5.58 13.60 -8.79
C LEU A 166 -4.11 14.00 -8.99
N LEU A 167 -3.20 13.02 -8.98
CA LEU A 167 -1.76 13.26 -9.13
C LEU A 167 -1.41 13.80 -10.53
N ASP A 168 -0.47 14.74 -10.59
CA ASP A 168 0.08 15.25 -11.85
C ASP A 168 0.90 14.19 -12.58
N ARG A 169 1.73 13.46 -11.83
CA ARG A 169 2.38 12.25 -12.32
C ARG A 169 1.72 11.05 -11.66
N GLN A 170 0.88 10.36 -12.42
CA GLN A 170 0.29 9.10 -12.01
C GLN A 170 1.37 8.01 -11.77
N VAL A 171 0.95 6.91 -11.15
CA VAL A 171 1.79 5.71 -11.01
C VAL A 171 2.39 5.31 -12.36
N ALA A 172 3.72 5.24 -12.39
CA ALA A 172 4.48 4.86 -13.57
C ALA A 172 5.01 3.42 -13.44
N PRO A 173 5.40 2.77 -14.56
CA PRO A 173 6.00 1.43 -14.51
C PRO A 173 7.27 1.34 -13.65
N SER A 174 8.00 2.45 -13.45
CA SER A 174 9.15 2.50 -12.53
C SER A 174 8.74 2.26 -11.08
N ASP A 175 7.58 2.78 -10.69
CA ASP A 175 7.06 2.71 -9.32
C ASP A 175 6.61 1.27 -9.05
N VAL A 176 5.94 0.64 -10.03
CA VAL A 176 5.59 -0.78 -9.99
C VAL A 176 6.84 -1.66 -9.97
N PHE A 177 7.84 -1.37 -10.82
CA PHE A 177 9.09 -2.15 -10.85
C PHE A 177 9.79 -2.14 -9.49
N GLN A 178 9.84 -0.98 -8.83
CA GLN A 178 10.41 -0.84 -7.49
C GLN A 178 9.65 -1.72 -6.50
N GLN A 179 8.32 -1.66 -6.50
CA GLN A 179 7.49 -2.47 -5.60
C GLN A 179 7.66 -3.98 -5.83
N VAL A 180 7.66 -4.43 -7.09
CA VAL A 180 7.90 -5.84 -7.44
C VAL A 180 9.32 -6.27 -7.04
N THR A 181 10.31 -5.38 -7.16
CA THR A 181 11.69 -5.66 -6.73
C THR A 181 11.80 -5.82 -5.22
N THR A 182 11.05 -5.02 -4.44
CA THR A 182 10.93 -5.25 -3.00
C THR A 182 10.34 -6.64 -2.71
N GLY A 183 9.31 -7.05 -3.46
CA GLY A 183 8.74 -8.40 -3.36
C GLY A 183 9.75 -9.50 -3.65
N VAL A 184 10.56 -9.35 -4.71
CA VAL A 184 11.69 -10.26 -5.01
C VAL A 184 12.68 -10.33 -3.85
N GLY A 185 12.98 -9.19 -3.21
CA GLY A 185 13.85 -9.14 -2.04
C GLY A 185 13.30 -9.96 -0.86
N TYR A 186 12.01 -9.81 -0.53
CA TYR A 186 11.39 -10.63 0.51
C TYR A 186 11.35 -12.11 0.14
N ALA A 187 10.98 -12.46 -1.10
CA ALA A 187 10.96 -13.84 -1.54
C ALA A 187 12.35 -14.51 -1.46
N ALA A 188 13.42 -13.77 -1.78
CA ALA A 188 14.80 -14.23 -1.59
C ALA A 188 15.11 -14.51 -0.10
N ARG A 189 14.75 -13.59 0.80
CA ARG A 189 14.94 -13.80 2.26
C ARG A 189 14.20 -15.02 2.80
N LEU A 190 12.99 -15.27 2.29
CA LEU A 190 12.24 -16.48 2.64
C LEU A 190 12.93 -17.75 2.13
N LEU A 191 13.52 -17.71 0.93
CA LEU A 191 14.27 -18.83 0.36
C LEU A 191 15.58 -19.12 1.11
N GLU A 192 16.22 -18.12 1.71
CA GLU A 192 17.44 -18.29 2.53
C GLU A 192 17.25 -19.27 3.70
N GLN A 193 16.00 -19.56 4.10
CA GLN A 193 15.69 -20.57 5.13
C GLN A 193 15.94 -22.01 4.67
N PHE A 194 16.16 -22.24 3.37
CA PHE A 194 16.32 -23.56 2.79
C PHE A 194 17.74 -23.68 2.18
N PRO A 195 18.65 -24.48 2.78
CA PRO A 195 20.03 -24.59 2.33
C PRO A 195 20.20 -25.07 0.87
N GLU A 196 19.22 -25.81 0.35
CA GLU A 196 19.22 -26.35 -1.01
C GLU A 196 18.58 -25.39 -2.04
N ALA A 197 17.96 -24.29 -1.58
CA ALA A 197 17.30 -23.36 -2.47
C ALA A 197 18.31 -22.56 -3.29
N THR A 198 18.05 -22.46 -4.59
CA THR A 198 18.73 -21.46 -5.43
C THR A 198 18.15 -20.09 -5.10
N GLU A 199 18.95 -19.24 -4.45
CA GLU A 199 18.52 -17.92 -3.96
C GLU A 199 17.95 -17.01 -5.07
N ILE A 200 18.59 -17.00 -6.25
CA ILE A 200 18.22 -16.15 -7.37
C ILE A 200 18.10 -16.99 -8.64
N PRO A 201 16.89 -17.18 -9.19
CA PRO A 201 16.72 -17.87 -10.46
C PRO A 201 17.29 -17.03 -11.60
N ALA A 202 17.62 -17.69 -12.73
CA ALA A 202 17.97 -16.98 -13.95
C ALA A 202 16.83 -16.04 -14.38
N ASP A 203 17.19 -14.87 -14.90
CA ASP A 203 16.22 -13.91 -15.40
C ASP A 203 15.38 -14.55 -16.52
N PRO A 204 14.03 -14.49 -16.45
CA PRO A 204 13.19 -14.88 -17.56
C PRO A 204 13.49 -14.06 -18.81
N ASP A 205 13.19 -14.62 -19.97
CA ASP A 205 13.34 -13.92 -21.25
C ASP A 205 12.60 -12.57 -21.25
N PHE A 206 13.26 -11.56 -21.84
CA PHE A 206 12.66 -10.24 -21.96
C PHE A 206 11.63 -10.21 -23.08
N GLU A 207 10.36 -10.00 -22.72
CA GLU A 207 9.26 -9.92 -23.68
C GLU A 207 8.82 -8.48 -23.94
N VAL A 208 9.02 -7.99 -25.17
CA VAL A 208 8.58 -6.66 -25.61
C VAL A 208 7.06 -6.55 -25.75
N GLY A 209 6.53 -5.33 -25.72
CA GLY A 209 5.12 -5.05 -26.03
C GLY A 209 4.12 -5.42 -24.94
N LYS A 210 4.57 -5.70 -23.71
CA LYS A 210 3.67 -5.98 -22.58
C LYS A 210 2.91 -4.72 -22.18
N ARG A 211 1.69 -4.92 -21.68
CA ARG A 211 0.77 -3.90 -21.19
C ARG A 211 0.53 -4.07 -19.68
N PRO A 212 -0.04 -3.07 -18.99
CA PRO A 212 -0.40 -3.20 -17.58
C PRO A 212 -1.27 -4.43 -17.27
N ALA A 213 -2.22 -4.78 -18.15
CA ALA A 213 -3.03 -6.00 -18.03
C ALA A 213 -2.20 -7.30 -17.94
N ASP A 214 -1.14 -7.41 -18.75
CA ASP A 214 -0.28 -8.61 -18.75
C ASP A 214 0.51 -8.71 -17.43
N VAL A 215 1.02 -7.57 -16.94
CA VAL A 215 1.70 -7.50 -15.65
C VAL A 215 0.75 -7.81 -14.51
N TYR A 216 -0.45 -7.22 -14.51
CA TYR A 216 -1.50 -7.46 -13.53
C TYR A 216 -1.86 -8.94 -13.45
N GLN A 217 -2.08 -9.58 -14.59
CA GLN A 217 -2.37 -11.01 -14.67
C GLN A 217 -1.24 -11.87 -14.08
N ARG A 218 0.03 -11.51 -14.34
CA ARG A 218 1.19 -12.21 -13.76
C ARG A 218 1.27 -12.03 -12.24
N LEU A 219 1.05 -10.81 -11.75
CA LEU A 219 1.03 -10.53 -10.31
C LEU A 219 -0.13 -11.25 -9.59
N LEU A 220 -1.28 -11.42 -10.24
CA LEU A 220 -2.37 -12.27 -9.69
C LEU A 220 -1.96 -13.74 -9.58
N ARG A 221 -1.12 -14.27 -10.50
CA ARG A 221 -0.55 -15.62 -10.34
C ARG A 221 0.41 -15.69 -9.16
N CYS A 222 1.29 -14.69 -9.01
CA CYS A 222 2.15 -14.58 -7.83
C CYS A 222 1.33 -14.56 -6.54
N PHE A 223 0.23 -13.80 -6.50
CA PHE A 223 -0.64 -13.71 -5.32
C PHE A 223 -1.23 -15.07 -4.94
N ARG A 224 -1.71 -15.84 -5.92
CA ARG A 224 -2.21 -17.21 -5.66
C ARG A 224 -1.13 -18.12 -5.09
N LYS A 225 0.11 -18.05 -5.62
CA LYS A 225 1.23 -18.84 -5.08
C LYS A 225 1.54 -18.48 -3.63
N ILE A 226 1.53 -17.19 -3.30
CA ILE A 226 1.73 -16.72 -1.91
C ILE A 226 0.63 -17.26 -0.99
N ARG A 227 -0.64 -17.24 -1.44
CA ARG A 227 -1.75 -17.84 -0.68
C ARG A 227 -1.58 -19.35 -0.49
N GLU A 228 -1.11 -20.07 -1.50
CA GLU A 228 -0.82 -21.50 -1.39
C GLU A 228 0.31 -21.78 -0.40
N ILE A 229 1.39 -20.98 -0.42
CA ILE A 229 2.49 -21.05 0.56
C ILE A 229 1.96 -20.79 1.98
N ALA A 230 1.14 -19.75 2.15
CA ALA A 230 0.56 -19.41 3.45
C ALA A 230 -0.35 -20.54 3.97
N ALA A 231 -1.20 -21.10 3.10
CA ALA A 231 -2.07 -22.22 3.46
C ALA A 231 -1.27 -23.46 3.87
N LEU A 232 -0.18 -23.79 3.15
CA LEU A 232 0.75 -24.86 3.54
C LEU A 232 1.42 -24.60 4.89
N SER A 233 1.53 -23.33 5.27
CA SER A 233 2.10 -22.87 6.54
C SER A 233 1.05 -22.66 7.65
N GLY A 234 -0.21 -23.04 7.41
CA GLY A 234 -1.32 -22.87 8.38
C GLY A 234 -1.83 -21.45 8.55
N LEU A 235 -1.46 -20.53 7.67
CA LEU A 235 -1.84 -19.12 7.73
C LEU A 235 -3.04 -18.82 6.83
N GLN A 236 -3.90 -17.90 7.29
CA GLN A 236 -5.02 -17.38 6.50
C GLN A 236 -4.63 -16.06 5.82
N MET A 237 -4.97 -15.94 4.54
CA MET A 237 -4.76 -14.74 3.74
C MET A 237 -6.05 -14.33 3.03
N LEU A 238 -6.17 -13.04 2.71
CA LEU A 238 -7.30 -12.53 1.96
C LEU A 238 -7.45 -13.21 0.60
N GLU A 239 -8.68 -13.24 0.09
CA GLU A 239 -8.98 -13.74 -1.25
C GLU A 239 -9.31 -12.58 -2.20
N LEU A 240 -8.86 -12.70 -3.45
CA LEU A 240 -9.18 -11.77 -4.52
C LEU A 240 -10.04 -12.46 -5.57
N GLU A 241 -11.19 -11.86 -5.85
CA GLU A 241 -12.08 -12.21 -6.94
C GLU A 241 -11.97 -11.12 -8.01
N VAL A 242 -11.29 -11.45 -9.10
CA VAL A 242 -11.03 -10.50 -10.20
C VAL A 242 -11.59 -11.03 -11.49
N GLY A 243 -12.47 -10.25 -12.12
CA GLY A 243 -13.08 -10.59 -13.40
C GLY A 243 -12.11 -10.47 -14.58
N LYS A 244 -12.37 -11.21 -15.68
CA LYS A 244 -11.58 -11.09 -16.92
C LYS A 244 -11.59 -9.67 -17.48
N ASP A 245 -12.74 -9.00 -17.42
CA ASP A 245 -12.89 -7.62 -17.90
C ASP A 245 -12.02 -6.66 -17.10
N GLU A 246 -11.98 -6.82 -15.77
CA GLU A 246 -11.14 -6.00 -14.88
C GLU A 246 -9.65 -6.18 -15.18
N ILE A 247 -9.20 -7.43 -15.42
CA ILE A 247 -7.82 -7.71 -15.83
C ILE A 247 -7.50 -7.01 -17.15
N SER A 248 -8.40 -7.10 -18.13
CA SER A 248 -8.19 -6.52 -19.47
C SER A 248 -8.10 -4.99 -19.45
N GLN A 249 -8.74 -4.35 -18.46
CA GLN A 249 -8.80 -2.90 -18.29
C GLN A 249 -7.80 -2.37 -17.25
N ALA A 250 -6.97 -3.24 -16.66
CA ALA A 250 -6.05 -2.87 -15.60
C ALA A 250 -5.15 -1.69 -16.01
N GLN A 251 -5.04 -0.70 -15.13
CA GLN A 251 -4.20 0.48 -15.30
C GLN A 251 -2.92 0.34 -14.47
N PRO A 252 -1.86 1.14 -14.74
CA PRO A 252 -0.63 1.10 -13.94
C PRO A 252 -0.86 1.20 -12.42
N SER A 253 -1.86 1.96 -11.98
CA SER A 253 -2.25 2.04 -10.57
C SER A 253 -2.78 0.72 -10.01
N ASP A 254 -3.59 -0.02 -10.77
CA ASP A 254 -4.05 -1.35 -10.34
C ASP A 254 -2.87 -2.32 -10.21
N VAL A 255 -1.90 -2.24 -11.14
CA VAL A 255 -0.66 -3.03 -11.08
C VAL A 255 0.17 -2.69 -9.84
N TYR A 256 0.26 -1.41 -9.48
CA TYR A 256 0.95 -0.98 -8.27
C TYR A 256 0.23 -1.43 -7.00
N ASP A 257 -1.11 -1.36 -6.97
CA ASP A 257 -1.90 -1.73 -5.81
C ASP A 257 -1.80 -3.25 -5.53
N ILE A 258 -1.85 -4.11 -6.57
CA ILE A 258 -1.59 -5.55 -6.41
C ILE A 258 -0.13 -5.84 -6.06
N ALA A 259 0.85 -5.11 -6.63
CA ALA A 259 2.25 -5.27 -6.25
C ALA A 259 2.49 -4.89 -4.78
N SER A 260 1.80 -3.86 -4.28
CA SER A 260 1.87 -3.44 -2.89
C SER A 260 1.29 -4.50 -1.95
N LEU A 261 0.18 -5.12 -2.35
CA LEU A 261 -0.39 -6.26 -1.63
C LEU A 261 0.54 -7.49 -1.62
N LEU A 262 1.19 -7.82 -2.74
CA LEU A 262 2.17 -8.92 -2.76
C LEU A 262 3.31 -8.68 -1.77
N VAL A 263 3.82 -7.45 -1.71
CA VAL A 263 4.87 -7.09 -0.76
C VAL A 263 4.37 -7.18 0.69
N SER A 264 3.13 -6.79 0.99
CA SER A 264 2.60 -6.93 2.34
C SER A 264 2.51 -8.39 2.77
N GLU A 265 2.02 -9.27 1.91
CA GLU A 265 1.92 -10.69 2.24
C GLU A 265 3.30 -11.33 2.42
N LEU A 266 4.27 -10.99 1.57
CA LEU A 266 5.64 -11.49 1.70
C LEU A 266 6.35 -10.94 2.92
N ALA A 267 6.15 -9.66 3.25
CA ALA A 267 6.67 -9.07 4.47
C ALA A 267 6.07 -9.72 5.72
N PHE A 268 4.78 -10.07 5.69
CA PHE A 268 4.11 -10.78 6.77
C PHE A 268 4.64 -12.21 6.94
N LEU A 269 4.81 -12.97 5.86
CA LEU A 269 5.44 -14.29 5.91
C LEU A 269 6.86 -14.19 6.48
N HIS A 270 7.63 -13.19 6.03
CA HIS A 270 8.99 -12.96 6.49
C HIS A 270 9.05 -12.59 7.97
N SER A 271 8.10 -11.80 8.47
CA SER A 271 8.06 -11.43 9.88
C SER A 271 7.74 -12.59 10.82
N GLN A 272 7.32 -13.75 10.30
CA GLN A 272 7.15 -14.97 11.10
C GLN A 272 8.49 -15.67 11.36
N LEU A 273 9.55 -15.31 10.65
CA LEU A 273 10.89 -15.87 10.86
C LEU A 273 11.59 -15.15 12.01
N GLU A 274 12.31 -15.91 12.84
CA GLU A 274 13.17 -15.38 13.90
C GLU A 274 14.32 -14.55 13.32
N ASP A 275 14.67 -13.44 13.99
CA ASP A 275 15.78 -12.55 13.64
C ASP A 275 15.84 -12.09 12.16
N SER A 276 14.66 -11.91 11.56
CA SER A 276 14.54 -11.63 10.14
C SER A 276 14.83 -10.16 9.80
N ALA A 277 16.01 -9.91 9.23
CA ALA A 277 16.38 -8.59 8.73
C ALA A 277 15.62 -8.27 7.43
N PRO A 278 15.04 -7.06 7.28
CA PRO A 278 14.32 -6.71 6.05
C PRO A 278 15.24 -6.78 4.82
N PRO A 279 14.66 -6.97 3.62
CA PRO A 279 15.43 -6.92 2.38
C PRO A 279 16.06 -5.53 2.20
N ARG A 280 17.12 -5.47 1.38
CA ARG A 280 17.77 -4.20 1.04
C ARG A 280 16.77 -3.23 0.40
N GLU A 281 16.89 -1.96 0.76
CA GLU A 281 16.08 -0.90 0.15
C GLU A 281 16.27 -0.84 -1.36
N VAL A 282 15.17 -0.70 -2.08
CA VAL A 282 15.17 -0.53 -3.53
C VAL A 282 15.10 0.96 -3.85
N TYR A 283 16.17 1.50 -4.41
CA TYR A 283 16.22 2.90 -4.86
C TYR A 283 15.56 3.09 -6.22
N PHE A 284 15.33 4.36 -6.59
CA PHE A 284 14.72 4.72 -7.86
C PHE A 284 15.51 4.14 -9.05
N VAL A 285 14.83 3.29 -9.84
CA VAL A 285 15.44 2.48 -10.90
C VAL A 285 15.50 3.16 -12.28
N GLY A 286 15.21 4.46 -12.35
CA GLY A 286 15.09 5.18 -13.61
C GLY A 286 13.82 4.83 -14.39
N ARG A 287 13.82 5.16 -15.69
CA ARG A 287 12.67 4.91 -16.57
C ARG A 287 12.52 3.41 -16.82
N LYS A 288 11.31 2.89 -16.57
CA LYS A 288 10.91 1.51 -16.89
C LYS A 288 9.68 1.50 -17.79
N PHE A 289 9.41 0.32 -18.36
CA PHE A 289 8.26 0.04 -19.21
C PHE A 289 7.57 -1.22 -18.70
N PRO A 290 6.29 -1.48 -19.03
CA PRO A 290 5.58 -2.65 -18.54
C PRO A 290 6.30 -3.97 -18.85
N SER A 291 7.00 -4.10 -19.98
CA SER A 291 7.85 -5.28 -20.29
C SER A 291 8.92 -5.55 -19.23
N HIS A 292 9.55 -4.51 -18.69
CA HIS A 292 10.53 -4.67 -17.61
C HIS A 292 9.87 -5.15 -16.32
N VAL A 293 8.69 -4.61 -16.01
CA VAL A 293 7.92 -5.04 -14.83
C VAL A 293 7.45 -6.48 -15.00
N TYR A 294 7.02 -6.87 -16.20
CA TYR A 294 6.60 -8.22 -16.52
C TYR A 294 7.72 -9.24 -16.34
N GLN A 295 8.94 -8.91 -16.80
CA GLN A 295 10.14 -9.72 -16.59
C GLN A 295 10.47 -9.83 -15.10
N ARG A 296 10.48 -8.71 -14.37
CA ARG A 296 10.77 -8.68 -12.93
C ARG A 296 9.74 -9.47 -12.10
N ALA A 297 8.47 -9.39 -12.48
CA ALA A 297 7.41 -10.21 -11.90
C ALA A 297 7.58 -11.70 -12.23
N GLY A 298 8.24 -12.04 -13.33
CA GLY A 298 8.61 -13.42 -13.65
C GLY A 298 9.69 -13.98 -12.73
N ILE A 299 10.67 -13.16 -12.32
CA ILE A 299 11.66 -13.55 -11.30
C ILE A 299 10.94 -13.86 -9.98
N LEU A 300 10.03 -12.97 -9.57
CA LEU A 300 9.20 -13.21 -8.38
C LEU A 300 8.38 -14.50 -8.52
N GLU A 301 7.74 -14.73 -9.67
CA GLU A 301 6.96 -15.94 -9.93
C GLU A 301 7.81 -17.22 -9.76
N LEU A 302 9.03 -17.25 -10.29
CA LEU A 302 9.96 -18.37 -10.17
C LEU A 302 10.43 -18.59 -8.72
N GLN A 303 10.75 -17.53 -7.98
CA GLN A 303 11.10 -17.64 -6.56
C GLN A 303 9.95 -18.19 -5.72
N LEU A 304 8.72 -17.76 -6.01
CA LEU A 304 7.52 -18.27 -5.32
C LEU A 304 7.26 -19.75 -5.66
N ASP A 305 7.56 -20.18 -6.89
CA ASP A 305 7.48 -21.61 -7.24
C ASP A 305 8.50 -22.44 -6.47
N ALA A 306 9.76 -21.98 -6.38
CA ALA A 306 10.78 -22.64 -5.57
C ALA A 306 10.40 -22.67 -4.08
N LEU A 307 9.95 -21.54 -3.53
CA LEU A 307 9.56 -21.41 -2.13
C LEU A 307 8.41 -22.36 -1.81
N LYS A 308 7.40 -22.43 -2.67
CA LYS A 308 6.27 -23.34 -2.50
C LYS A 308 6.72 -24.81 -2.44
N THR A 309 7.64 -25.23 -3.31
CA THR A 309 8.19 -26.60 -3.30
C THR A 309 8.86 -26.89 -1.97
N HIS A 310 9.75 -26.01 -1.50
CA HIS A 310 10.45 -26.20 -0.23
C HIS A 310 9.52 -26.19 0.99
N VAL A 311 8.51 -25.31 1.00
CA VAL A 311 7.51 -25.25 2.08
C VAL A 311 6.64 -26.51 2.12
N ALA A 312 6.29 -27.08 0.96
CA ALA A 312 5.57 -28.36 0.91
C ALA A 312 6.39 -29.53 1.49
N GLU A 313 7.72 -29.50 1.32
CA GLU A 313 8.64 -30.49 1.88
C GLU A 313 8.93 -30.24 3.38
N HIS A 314 8.79 -29.00 3.83
CA HIS A 314 9.09 -28.56 5.21
C HIS A 314 7.93 -27.72 5.81
N PRO A 315 6.78 -28.33 6.14
CA PRO A 315 5.61 -27.58 6.61
C PRO A 315 5.84 -26.76 7.90
N SER A 316 6.83 -27.13 8.72
CA SER A 316 7.22 -26.44 9.96
C SER A 316 8.29 -25.36 9.76
N TRP A 317 8.55 -24.91 8.52
CA TRP A 317 9.62 -23.95 8.22
C TRP A 317 9.50 -22.61 8.95
N LEU A 318 8.29 -22.21 9.36
CA LEU A 318 8.09 -21.00 10.18
C LEU A 318 8.31 -21.23 11.67
N ASN A 319 8.22 -22.46 12.16
CA ASN A 319 8.34 -22.83 13.58
C ASN A 319 9.17 -24.12 13.73
N PRO A 320 10.50 -24.06 13.51
CA PRO A 320 11.35 -25.25 13.53
C PRO A 320 11.39 -25.96 14.89
N GLU A 321 11.10 -25.26 15.99
CA GLU A 321 11.05 -25.83 17.34
C GLU A 321 9.75 -26.58 17.67
N GLY A 322 8.80 -26.67 16.74
CA GLY A 322 7.56 -27.44 16.93
C GLY A 322 6.63 -26.91 18.02
N THR A 323 6.80 -25.65 18.42
CA THR A 323 5.85 -24.98 19.31
C THR A 323 4.62 -24.63 18.46
N PRO A 324 3.44 -25.23 18.73
CA PRO A 324 2.24 -24.91 17.97
C PRO A 324 1.91 -23.40 18.13
N PRO A 325 1.45 -22.74 17.05
CA PRO A 325 1.10 -21.32 17.08
C PRO A 325 -0.07 -21.00 18.02
#